data_AF-A0A848MB92-F1
#
_entry.id   AF-A0A848MB92-F1
#
_cell.length_a   1.000
_cell.length_b   1.000
_cell.length_c   1.000
_cell.angle_alpha   90.00
_cell.angle_beta   90.00
_cell.angle_gamma   90.00
#
_symmetry.space_group_name_H-M   'P 1'
#
loop_
_entity.id
_entity.type
_entity.pdbx_description
1 polymer ?
#
loop_
_entity_poly.entity_id
_entity_poly.type
_entity_poly.pdbx_seq_one_letter_code
_entity_poly.pdbx_strand_id
1 'polypeptide(L)'
;MMATHLAHPYFSYPRMVTALWEAGYRVNHKKVCRLMKELSIQSVIRKKRKSSNYSPSVVYPNRLKRQFHATAPGQKMVTDITYISDKTHFYYLSVIQDPSSR
;
A
#
# COMPACT_ATOMS: atom_id res chain seq x y z
N MET A 1 24.35 -2.43 15.39
CA MET A 1 23.77 -3.41 14.44
C MET A 1 23.02 -4.53 15.15
N MET A 2 23.61 -5.24 16.12
CA MET A 2 22.88 -6.27 16.88
C MET A 2 21.75 -5.68 17.73
N ALA A 3 22.06 -4.65 18.52
CA ALA A 3 21.06 -3.94 19.32
C ALA A 3 19.88 -3.41 18.48
N THR A 4 20.17 -2.85 17.29
CA THR A 4 19.14 -2.35 16.37
C THR A 4 18.30 -3.47 15.77
N HIS A 5 18.87 -4.65 15.49
CA HIS A 5 18.11 -5.82 15.04
C HIS A 5 17.25 -6.43 16.16
N LEU A 6 17.76 -6.51 17.40
CA LEU A 6 16.99 -7.00 18.54
C LEU A 6 15.77 -6.11 18.84
N ALA A 7 15.94 -4.79 18.75
CA ALA A 7 14.84 -3.84 18.89
C ALA A 7 13.86 -3.89 17.70
N HIS A 8 14.35 -4.19 16.49
CA HIS A 8 13.57 -4.17 15.26
C HIS A 8 13.88 -5.39 14.36
N PRO A 9 13.41 -6.60 14.73
CA PRO A 9 13.81 -7.85 14.06
C PRO A 9 13.32 -7.94 12.60
N TYR A 10 12.37 -7.10 12.21
CA TYR A 10 11.79 -7.00 10.87
C TYR A 10 12.48 -5.97 9.95
N PHE A 11 13.63 -5.42 10.36
CA PHE A 11 14.41 -4.54 9.50
C PHE A 11 15.28 -5.35 8.54
N SER A 12 15.00 -5.18 7.24
CA SER A 12 15.92 -5.53 6.17
C SER A 12 17.12 -4.58 6.14
N TYR A 13 18.16 -4.95 5.38
CA TYR A 13 19.39 -4.16 5.32
C TYR A 13 19.18 -2.67 4.96
N PRO A 14 18.22 -2.24 4.11
CA PRO A 14 18.01 -0.81 3.85
C PRO A 14 17.54 -0.07 5.10
N ARG A 15 16.60 -0.65 5.87
CA ARG A 15 16.13 -0.07 7.13
C ARG A 15 17.21 -0.07 8.19
N MET A 16 18.08 -1.07 8.17
CA MET A 16 19.25 -1.11 9.04
C MET A 16 20.26 -0.01 8.71
N VAL A 17 20.47 0.33 7.43
CA VAL A 17 21.28 1.47 7.01
C VAL A 17 20.71 2.77 7.58
N THR A 18 19.41 3.01 7.40
CA THR A 18 18.74 4.21 7.91
C THR A 18 18.89 4.32 9.43
N ALA A 19 18.59 3.26 10.17
CA ALA A 19 18.72 3.27 11.64
C ALA A 19 20.17 3.50 12.11
N LEU A 20 21.16 3.01 11.36
CA LEU A 20 22.57 3.26 11.67
C LEU A 20 22.97 4.71 11.36
N TRP A 21 22.43 5.31 10.29
CA TRP A 21 22.65 6.71 9.97
C TRP A 21 22.03 7.65 11.01
N GLU A 22 20.80 7.35 11.46
CA GLU A 22 20.12 8.08 12.54
C GLU A 22 20.89 7.99 13.86
N ALA A 23 21.53 6.84 14.12
CA ALA A 23 22.43 6.66 15.25
C ALA A 23 23.83 7.29 15.05
N GLY A 24 24.05 8.05 13.97
CA GLY A 24 25.29 8.79 13.70
C GLY A 24 26.37 8.01 12.92
N TYR A 25 26.13 6.75 12.55
CA TYR A 25 27.10 5.93 11.82
C TYR A 25 26.93 6.08 10.31
N ARG A 26 27.83 6.78 9.61
CA ARG A 26 27.84 6.81 8.13
C ARG A 26 28.40 5.52 7.55
N VAL A 27 27.52 4.57 7.25
CA VAL A 27 27.88 3.25 6.68
C VAL A 27 27.22 3.01 5.32
N ASN A 28 27.95 2.39 4.39
CA ASN A 28 27.44 2.00 3.08
C ASN A 28 26.51 0.77 3.18
N HIS A 29 25.44 0.74 2.39
CA HIS A 29 24.51 -0.40 2.31
C HIS A 29 25.20 -1.74 1.99
N LYS A 30 26.27 -1.75 1.18
CA LYS A 30 27.05 -2.97 0.90
C LYS A 30 27.74 -3.51 2.16
N LYS A 31 28.28 -2.61 3.00
CA LYS A 31 28.92 -2.96 4.28
C LYS A 31 27.89 -3.52 5.26
N VAL A 32 26.72 -2.90 5.33
CA VAL A 32 25.61 -3.39 6.17
C VAL A 32 25.14 -4.77 5.71
N CYS A 33 24.95 -4.98 4.41
CA CYS A 33 24.57 -6.29 3.86
C CYS A 33 25.60 -7.39 4.21
N ARG A 34 26.89 -7.09 4.01
CA ARG A 34 27.99 -8.01 4.36
C ARG A 34 28.00 -8.35 5.86
N LEU A 35 27.91 -7.35 6.73
CA LEU A 35 27.89 -7.56 8.19
C LEU A 35 26.66 -8.33 8.64
N MET A 36 25.48 -8.08 8.06
CA MET A 36 24.28 -8.87 8.36
C MET A 36 24.48 -10.34 7.96
N LYS A 37 25.13 -10.62 6.82
CA LYS A 37 25.44 -11.98 6.40
C LYS A 37 26.45 -12.66 7.32
N GLU A 38 27.55 -11.98 7.64
CA GLU A 38 28.62 -12.49 8.53
C GLU A 38 28.07 -12.79 9.94
N LEU A 39 27.15 -11.96 10.42
CA LEU A 39 26.54 -12.11 11.73
C LEU A 39 25.24 -12.95 11.73
N SER A 40 24.90 -13.59 10.60
CA SER A 40 23.68 -14.38 10.42
C SER A 40 22.37 -13.65 10.80
N ILE A 41 22.34 -12.32 10.62
CA ILE A 41 21.15 -11.50 10.86
C ILE A 41 20.24 -11.57 9.63
N GLN A 42 18.99 -11.98 9.84
CA GLN A 42 17.96 -11.96 8.80
C GLN A 42 16.72 -11.24 9.28
N SER A 43 16.06 -10.51 8.37
CA SER A 43 14.80 -9.84 8.68
C SER A 43 13.70 -10.87 8.87
N VAL A 44 12.98 -10.78 9.99
CA VAL A 44 11.80 -11.59 10.24
C VAL A 44 10.67 -11.16 9.30
N ILE A 45 10.11 -12.12 8.55
CA ILE A 45 8.97 -11.90 7.67
C ILE A 45 7.73 -11.68 8.54
N ARG A 46 7.11 -10.49 8.43
CA ARG A 46 5.85 -10.21 9.13
C ARG A 46 4.72 -11.02 8.48
N LYS A 47 3.92 -11.69 9.31
CA LYS A 47 2.68 -12.32 8.85
C LYS A 47 1.77 -11.25 8.23
N LYS A 48 1.27 -11.51 7.01
CA LYS A 48 0.26 -10.65 6.39
C LYS A 48 -0.93 -10.57 7.34
N ARG A 49 -1.35 -9.34 7.70
CA ARG A 49 -2.61 -9.16 8.45
C ARG A 49 -3.73 -9.80 7.65
N LYS A 50 -4.58 -10.59 8.31
CA LYS A 50 -5.84 -11.04 7.71
C LYS A 50 -6.62 -9.78 7.29
N SER A 51 -7.37 -9.87 6.18
CA SER A 51 -8.29 -8.81 5.76
C SER A 51 -9.03 -8.27 6.98
N SER A 52 -9.17 -6.95 7.10
CA SER A 52 -10.03 -6.39 8.15
C SER A 52 -11.39 -7.07 8.05
N ASN A 53 -12.04 -7.29 9.20
CA ASN A 53 -13.41 -7.80 9.29
C ASN A 53 -14.41 -6.72 8.85
N TYR A 54 -14.15 -6.07 7.72
CA TYR A 54 -15.10 -5.16 7.11
C TYR A 54 -16.14 -6.01 6.39
N SER A 55 -17.23 -6.29 7.10
CA SER A 55 -18.43 -6.86 6.51
C SER A 55 -19.31 -5.70 6.03
N PRO A 56 -19.59 -5.59 4.72
CA PRO A 56 -20.58 -4.65 4.24
C PRO A 56 -21.93 -4.92 4.91
N SER A 57 -22.66 -3.87 5.30
CA SER A 57 -24.01 -4.03 5.86
C SER A 57 -24.99 -4.65 4.86
N VAL A 58 -24.75 -4.43 3.56
CA VAL A 58 -25.52 -5.01 2.46
C VAL A 58 -24.58 -5.36 1.31
N VAL A 59 -24.64 -6.60 0.84
CA VAL A 59 -23.90 -7.07 -0.34
C VAL A 59 -24.88 -7.28 -1.48
N TYR A 60 -24.84 -6.42 -2.49
CA TYR A 60 -25.60 -6.60 -3.71
C TYR A 60 -24.89 -7.57 -4.66
N PRO A 61 -25.62 -8.42 -5.40
CA PRO A 61 -25.01 -9.29 -6.39
C PRO A 61 -24.33 -8.47 -7.49
N ASN A 62 -23.10 -8.85 -7.87
CA ASN A 62 -22.38 -8.22 -8.98
C ASN A 62 -23.02 -8.61 -10.31
N ARG A 63 -23.97 -7.80 -10.77
CA ARG A 63 -24.67 -7.99 -12.05
C ARG A 63 -23.79 -7.70 -13.27
N LEU A 64 -22.81 -6.79 -13.13
CA LEU A 64 -21.94 -6.34 -14.20
C LEU A 64 -20.88 -7.36 -14.61
N LYS A 65 -20.35 -8.14 -13.66
CA LYS A 65 -19.29 -9.16 -13.92
C LYS A 65 -18.13 -8.64 -14.79
N ARG A 66 -17.71 -7.38 -14.58
CA ARG A 66 -16.67 -6.66 -15.36
C ARG A 66 -17.02 -6.41 -16.84
N GLN A 67 -18.27 -6.57 -17.25
CA GLN A 67 -18.76 -6.22 -18.58
C GLN A 67 -19.16 -4.74 -18.62
N PHE A 68 -18.19 -3.85 -18.80
CA PHE A 68 -18.43 -2.40 -18.76
C PHE A 68 -18.93 -1.81 -20.07
N HIS A 69 -18.78 -2.51 -21.20
CA HIS A 69 -19.28 -2.05 -22.49
C HIS A 69 -20.82 -2.02 -22.52
N ALA A 70 -21.41 -0.94 -23.02
CA ALA A 70 -22.84 -0.74 -23.18
C ALA A 70 -23.16 -0.45 -24.64
N THR A 71 -24.24 -1.03 -25.16
CA THR A 71 -24.64 -0.92 -26.57
C THR A 71 -25.48 0.34 -26.83
N ALA A 72 -26.12 0.87 -25.79
CA ALA A 72 -26.89 2.11 -25.85
C ALA A 72 -26.73 2.92 -24.55
N PRO A 73 -26.98 4.24 -24.59
CA PRO A 73 -26.98 5.09 -23.39
C PRO A 73 -27.97 4.62 -22.32
N GLY A 74 -27.62 4.86 -21.06
CA GLY A 74 -28.46 4.59 -19.89
C GLY A 74 -28.53 3.11 -19.47
N GLN A 75 -27.84 2.20 -20.17
CA GLN A 75 -27.85 0.76 -19.82
C GLN A 75 -26.94 0.43 -18.63
N LYS A 76 -25.83 1.16 -18.49
CA LYS A 76 -24.82 0.98 -17.44
C LYS A 76 -24.36 2.35 -16.99
N MET A 77 -24.18 2.54 -15.69
CA MET A 77 -23.55 3.72 -15.13
C MET A 77 -22.43 3.28 -14.21
N VAL A 78 -21.29 3.95 -14.31
CA VAL A 78 -20.15 3.76 -13.43
C VAL A 78 -20.02 5.03 -12.60
N THR A 79 -19.80 4.87 -11.31
CA THR A 79 -19.58 5.99 -10.38
C THR A 79 -18.24 5.85 -9.69
N ASP A 80 -17.60 6.97 -9.45
CA ASP A 80 -16.40 7.05 -8.64
C ASP A 80 -16.48 8.25 -7.71
N ILE A 81 -15.96 8.09 -6.49
CA ILE A 81 -15.81 9.20 -5.54
C ILE A 81 -14.31 9.38 -5.34
N THR A 82 -13.80 10.50 -5.84
CA THR A 82 -12.40 10.89 -5.72
C THR A 82 -12.28 12.15 -4.88
N TYR A 83 -11.16 12.30 -4.18
CA TYR A 83 -10.83 13.48 -3.40
C TYR A 83 -10.01 14.44 -4.25
N ILE A 84 -10.42 15.70 -4.29
CA ILE A 84 -9.64 16.79 -4.87
C ILE A 84 -9.27 17.78 -3.76
N SER A 85 -8.10 18.39 -3.84
CA SER A 85 -7.62 19.35 -2.85
C SER A 85 -7.12 20.62 -3.52
N ASP A 86 -7.43 21.76 -2.88
CA ASP A 86 -6.89 23.07 -3.24
C ASP A 86 -5.68 23.46 -2.35
N LYS A 87 -5.08 22.48 -1.64
CA LYS A 87 -4.04 22.62 -0.59
C LYS A 87 -4.53 23.16 0.76
N THR A 88 -5.73 23.71 0.83
CA THR A 88 -6.31 24.25 2.08
C THR A 88 -7.46 23.39 2.60
N HIS A 89 -8.24 22.83 1.68
CA HIS A 89 -9.41 22.02 1.95
C HIS A 89 -9.41 20.77 1.06
N PHE A 90 -10.24 19.81 1.45
CA PHE A 90 -10.53 18.61 0.68
C PHE A 90 -11.98 18.64 0.24
N TYR A 91 -12.21 18.35 -1.03
CA TYR A 91 -13.52 18.24 -1.64
C TYR A 91 -13.73 16.83 -2.17
N TYR A 92 -14.97 16.36 -2.05
CA TYR A 92 -15.40 15.11 -2.62
C TYR A 92 -15.97 15.38 -4.01
N LEU A 93 -15.36 14.79 -5.03
CA LEU A 93 -15.88 14.78 -6.38
C LEU A 93 -16.57 13.44 -6.63
N SER A 94 -17.88 13.47 -6.84
CA SER A 94 -18.68 12.31 -7.26
C SER A 94 -18.92 12.40 -8.76
N VAL A 95 -18.33 11.47 -9.52
CA VAL A 95 -18.50 11.39 -10.97
C VAL A 95 -19.45 10.26 -11.32
N ILE A 96 -20.35 10.49 -12.28
CA ILE A 96 -21.20 9.47 -12.90
C ILE A 96 -20.87 9.46 -14.39
N GLN A 97 -20.51 8.30 -14.93
CA GLN A 97 -20.16 8.13 -16.33
C GLN A 97 -21.00 7.03 -16.98
N ASP A 98 -21.47 7.32 -18.20
CA ASP A 98 -22.08 6.33 -19.09
C ASP A 98 -21.00 5.70 -20.00
N PRO A 99 -20.74 4.40 -19.90
CA PRO A 99 -19.77 3.71 -20.74
C PRO A 99 -20.14 3.65 -22.23
N SER A 100 -21.40 3.88 -22.62
CA SER A 100 -21.80 3.84 -24.03
C SER A 100 -21.33 5.06 -24.83
N SER A 101 -20.91 6.13 -24.13
CA SER A 101 -20.51 7.42 -24.71
C SER A 101 -19.02 7.51 -25.05
N ARG A 102 -18.29 6.39 -24.93
CA ARG A 102 -16.82 6.33 -25.05
C ARG A 102 -16.41 5.29 -26.09
#